data_AF-A0A418ARB5-F1
#
_entry.id   AF-A0A418ARB5-F1
#
_cell.length_a   1.000
_cell.length_b   1.000
_cell.length_c   1.000
_cell.angle_alpha   90.00
_cell.angle_beta   90.00
_cell.angle_gamma   90.00
#
_symmetry.space_group_name_H-M   'P 1'
#
loop_
_entity.id
_entity.type
_entity.pdbx_description
1 polymer ?
#
loop_
_entity_poly.entity_id
_entity_poly.type
_entity_poly.pdbx_seq_one_letter_code
_entity_poly.pdbx_strand_id
1 'polypeptide(L)'
;MGHCHAVPSPSHIPDLLRAYFELLQRTLLFCPSSVFPDLFASTIHLAIACLMHLDQREALRAVVVYVNHVVTKRETPALISYRSAVDSAFTSQQAPLWIAMVTLLTATCPTTVLPTVIHLAFALMTTYGPSMHPAVANALLNQPNADAPLSIGNRQRVYATLVQYVSLLCCVCTSFTTNYEERKFTAFVKDYAKVCRKELPVEHLVDHFVA
;
A
#
# COMPACT_ATOMS: atom_id res chain seq x y z
N MET A 1 -24.01 29.18 17.78
CA MET A 1 -23.42 28.00 18.44
C MET A 1 -23.50 26.85 17.44
N GLY A 2 -22.48 26.69 16.60
CA GLY A 2 -22.45 25.65 15.59
C GLY A 2 -21.90 24.37 16.21
N HIS A 3 -22.75 23.37 16.40
CA HIS A 3 -22.29 22.01 16.66
C HIS A 3 -21.60 21.52 15.38
N CYS A 4 -20.29 21.72 15.28
CA CYS A 4 -19.45 20.94 14.38
C CYS A 4 -19.59 19.49 14.84
N HIS A 5 -20.52 18.74 14.23
CA HIS A 5 -20.53 17.29 14.35
C HIS A 5 -19.16 16.83 13.83
N ALA A 6 -18.25 16.53 14.75
CA ALA A 6 -16.96 15.95 14.40
C ALA A 6 -17.26 14.69 13.59
N VAL A 7 -16.88 14.71 12.31
CA VAL A 7 -17.01 13.52 11.46
C VAL A 7 -16.28 12.40 12.21
N PRO A 8 -16.97 11.30 12.59
CA PRO A 8 -16.34 10.26 13.37
C PRO A 8 -15.15 9.71 12.59
N SER A 9 -13.97 9.79 13.19
CA SER A 9 -12.76 9.16 12.65
C SER A 9 -13.05 7.69 12.29
N PRO A 10 -12.46 7.16 11.20
CA PRO A 10 -12.57 5.74 10.83
C PRO A 10 -12.33 4.76 11.99
N SER A 11 -11.51 5.16 12.97
CA SER A 11 -11.22 4.40 14.19
C SER A 11 -12.45 4.13 15.09
N HIS A 12 -13.53 4.91 14.97
CA HIS A 12 -14.70 4.80 15.86
C HIS A 12 -15.76 3.79 15.37
N ILE A 13 -15.71 3.37 14.11
CA ILE A 13 -16.73 2.48 13.48
C ILE A 13 -16.11 1.38 12.61
N PRO A 14 -15.16 0.60 13.16
CA PRO A 14 -14.37 -0.36 12.39
C PRO A 14 -15.20 -1.50 11.78
N ASP A 15 -16.27 -1.95 12.44
CA ASP A 15 -17.13 -3.02 11.90
C ASP A 15 -17.93 -2.56 10.68
N LEU A 16 -18.36 -1.29 10.67
CA LEU A 16 -19.04 -0.71 9.51
C LEU A 16 -18.07 -0.57 8.34
N LEU A 17 -16.84 -0.12 8.59
CA LEU A 17 -15.80 -0.03 7.56
C LEU A 17 -15.47 -1.40 6.97
N ARG A 18 -15.35 -2.43 7.82
CA ARG A 18 -15.14 -3.81 7.38
C ARG A 18 -16.26 -4.25 6.43
N ALA A 19 -17.51 -4.14 6.86
CA ALA A 19 -18.66 -4.53 6.05
C ALA A 19 -18.75 -3.72 4.74
N TYR A 20 -18.45 -2.43 4.80
CA TYR A 20 -18.45 -1.54 3.65
C TYR A 20 -17.42 -1.94 2.59
N PHE A 21 -16.16 -2.16 2.97
CA PHE A 21 -15.11 -2.57 2.02
C PHE A 21 -15.31 -3.99 1.50
N GLU A 22 -15.83 -4.91 2.32
CA GLU A 22 -16.21 -6.26 1.89
C GLU A 22 -17.35 -6.24 0.86
N LEU A 23 -18.33 -5.34 1.03
CA LEU A 23 -19.42 -5.14 0.08
C LEU A 23 -18.89 -4.51 -1.21
N LEU A 24 -18.12 -3.42 -1.12
CA LEU A 24 -17.53 -2.75 -2.28
C LEU A 24 -16.71 -3.70 -3.13
N GLN A 25 -15.89 -4.56 -2.52
CA GLN A 25 -15.11 -5.55 -3.24
C GLN A 25 -16.01 -6.48 -4.07
N ARG A 26 -17.12 -6.96 -3.49
CA ARG A 26 -18.09 -7.80 -4.20
C ARG A 26 -18.83 -7.01 -5.28
N THR A 27 -19.20 -5.77 -5.01
CA THR A 27 -19.85 -4.88 -5.98
C THR A 27 -18.96 -4.66 -7.21
N LEU A 28 -17.65 -4.47 -7.04
CA LEU A 28 -16.73 -4.33 -8.17
C LEU A 28 -16.61 -5.60 -9.03
N LEU A 29 -16.83 -6.79 -8.45
CA LEU A 29 -16.83 -8.06 -9.18
C LEU A 29 -18.08 -8.24 -10.05
N PHE A 30 -19.25 -7.80 -9.57
CA PHE A 30 -20.54 -8.09 -10.22
C PHE A 30 -21.16 -6.90 -10.94
N CYS A 31 -21.02 -5.68 -10.41
CA CYS A 31 -21.66 -4.47 -10.91
C CYS A 31 -20.77 -3.22 -10.68
N PRO A 32 -19.62 -3.12 -11.37
CA PRO A 32 -18.69 -2.00 -11.21
C PRO A 32 -19.31 -0.64 -11.59
N SER A 33 -20.28 -0.63 -12.51
CA SER A 33 -21.01 0.58 -12.93
C SER A 33 -21.81 1.26 -11.80
N SER A 34 -22.08 0.56 -10.69
CA SER A 34 -22.73 1.18 -9.52
C SER A 34 -21.77 2.01 -8.65
N VAL A 35 -20.46 1.83 -8.83
CA VAL A 35 -19.40 2.51 -8.06
C VAL A 35 -18.71 3.58 -8.91
N PHE A 36 -18.51 3.31 -10.19
CA PHE A 36 -17.92 4.26 -11.12
C PHE A 36 -18.97 5.13 -11.81
N PRO A 37 -18.69 6.42 -12.10
CA PRO A 37 -17.46 7.15 -11.78
C PRO A 37 -17.49 7.87 -10.41
N ASP A 38 -18.68 8.12 -9.87
CA ASP A 38 -18.87 9.15 -8.83
C ASP A 38 -18.39 8.74 -7.44
N LEU A 39 -18.58 7.47 -7.06
CA LEU A 39 -18.27 7.01 -5.71
C LEU A 39 -16.80 6.60 -5.55
N PHE A 40 -16.20 6.06 -6.61
CA PHE A 40 -14.91 5.38 -6.54
C PHE A 40 -13.76 6.24 -5.99
N ALA A 41 -13.61 7.49 -6.42
CA ALA A 41 -12.53 8.35 -5.90
C ALA A 41 -12.64 8.54 -4.38
N SER A 42 -13.88 8.70 -3.88
CA SER A 42 -14.16 8.84 -2.45
C SER A 42 -13.89 7.54 -1.68
N THR A 43 -14.11 6.37 -2.29
CA THR A 43 -13.77 5.08 -1.64
C THR A 43 -12.27 4.89 -1.50
N ILE A 44 -11.47 5.37 -2.47
CA ILE A 44 -10.00 5.36 -2.37
C ILE A 44 -9.51 6.34 -1.29
N HIS A 45 -10.07 7.54 -1.22
CA HIS A 45 -9.75 8.50 -0.15
C HIS A 45 -10.03 7.91 1.24
N LEU A 46 -11.20 7.29 1.40
CA LEU A 46 -11.56 6.62 2.66
C LEU A 46 -10.64 5.44 2.96
N ALA A 47 -10.28 4.64 1.95
CA ALA A 47 -9.36 3.51 2.13
C ALA A 47 -8.00 3.98 2.65
N ILE A 48 -7.43 5.04 2.08
CA ILE A 48 -6.14 5.59 2.51
C ILE A 48 -6.23 6.14 3.94
N ALA A 49 -7.31 6.84 4.29
CA ALA A 49 -7.54 7.29 5.66
C ALA A 49 -7.65 6.10 6.65
N CYS A 50 -8.26 5.00 6.23
CA CYS A 50 -8.33 3.77 7.03
C CYS A 50 -6.94 3.14 7.20
N LEU A 51 -6.12 3.09 6.15
CA LEU A 51 -4.75 2.56 6.24
C LEU A 51 -3.89 3.33 7.28
N MET A 52 -4.08 4.64 7.41
CA MET A 52 -3.37 5.45 8.41
C MET A 52 -3.83 5.24 9.85
N HIS A 53 -5.14 5.09 10.08
CA HIS A 53 -5.74 5.32 11.40
C HIS A 53 -6.46 4.11 12.01
N LEU A 54 -6.57 3.00 11.27
CA LEU A 54 -7.34 1.83 11.69
C LEU A 54 -6.47 0.82 12.43
N ASP A 55 -6.74 0.64 13.72
CA ASP A 55 -6.04 -0.33 14.59
C ASP A 55 -6.71 -1.72 14.59
N GLN A 56 -7.98 -1.81 14.18
CA GLN A 56 -8.70 -3.09 14.18
C GLN A 56 -8.29 -3.98 12.99
N ARG A 57 -7.70 -5.13 13.31
CA ARG A 57 -7.15 -6.13 12.39
C ARG A 57 -8.07 -6.51 11.22
N GLU A 58 -9.30 -6.92 11.49
CA GLU A 58 -10.21 -7.43 10.45
C GLU A 58 -10.70 -6.32 9.51
N ALA A 59 -10.93 -5.13 10.06
CA ALA A 59 -11.32 -3.97 9.28
C ALA A 59 -10.16 -3.49 8.39
N LEU A 60 -8.94 -3.43 8.93
CA LEU A 60 -7.72 -3.14 8.16
C LEU A 60 -7.50 -4.17 7.05
N ARG A 61 -7.67 -5.46 7.35
CA ARG A 61 -7.56 -6.53 6.36
C ARG A 61 -8.56 -6.34 5.21
N ALA A 62 -9.82 -6.03 5.51
CA ALA A 62 -10.83 -5.78 4.49
C ALA A 62 -10.45 -4.60 3.56
N VAL A 63 -9.94 -3.50 4.13
CA VAL A 63 -9.44 -2.34 3.38
C VAL A 63 -8.27 -2.75 2.47
N VAL A 64 -7.25 -3.40 3.01
CA VAL A 64 -6.06 -3.80 2.24
C VAL A 64 -6.43 -4.79 1.13
N VAL A 65 -7.34 -5.73 1.40
CA VAL A 65 -7.85 -6.68 0.40
C VAL A 65 -8.63 -5.97 -0.70
N TYR A 66 -9.45 -4.97 -0.35
CA TYR A 66 -10.16 -4.14 -1.34
C TYR A 66 -9.18 -3.38 -2.24
N VAL A 67 -8.20 -2.68 -1.68
CA VAL A 67 -7.22 -1.92 -2.48
C VAL A 67 -6.40 -2.86 -3.35
N ASN A 68 -5.95 -4.00 -2.82
CA ASN A 68 -5.28 -5.04 -3.60
C ASN A 68 -6.13 -5.53 -4.77
N HIS A 69 -7.41 -5.78 -4.52
CA HIS A 69 -8.34 -6.23 -5.55
C HIS A 69 -8.41 -5.22 -6.71
N VAL A 70 -8.55 -3.93 -6.39
CA VAL A 70 -8.63 -2.86 -7.40
C VAL A 70 -7.33 -2.79 -8.22
N VAL A 71 -6.16 -2.76 -7.57
CA VAL A 71 -4.86 -2.61 -8.25
C VAL A 71 -4.54 -3.83 -9.13
N THR A 72 -4.73 -5.04 -8.60
CA THR A 72 -4.38 -6.30 -9.30
C THR A 72 -5.39 -6.68 -10.37
N LYS A 73 -6.67 -6.30 -10.23
CA LYS A 73 -7.73 -6.66 -11.19
C LYS A 73 -8.04 -5.54 -12.20
N ARG A 74 -7.29 -4.43 -12.20
CA ARG A 74 -7.52 -3.29 -13.10
C ARG A 74 -7.56 -3.68 -14.59
N GLU A 75 -6.79 -4.70 -15.00
CA GLU A 75 -6.69 -5.15 -16.40
C GLU A 75 -7.69 -6.25 -16.76
N THR A 76 -8.51 -6.68 -15.79
CA THR A 76 -9.54 -7.70 -16.06
C THR A 76 -10.75 -7.10 -16.76
N PRO A 77 -11.55 -7.90 -17.48
CA PRO A 77 -12.73 -7.41 -18.20
C PRO A 77 -13.72 -6.61 -17.35
N ALA A 78 -13.80 -6.88 -16.03
CA ALA A 78 -14.68 -6.16 -15.12
C ALA A 78 -14.27 -4.70 -14.90
N LEU A 79 -12.97 -4.39 -14.88
CA LEU A 79 -12.44 -3.07 -14.51
C LEU A 79 -11.73 -2.34 -15.66
N ILE A 80 -11.45 -3.01 -16.77
CA ILE A 80 -10.68 -2.43 -17.87
C ILE A 80 -11.31 -1.15 -18.44
N SER A 81 -12.64 -1.09 -18.53
CA SER A 81 -13.40 0.09 -18.98
C SER A 81 -13.28 1.29 -18.03
N TYR A 82 -12.92 1.05 -16.77
CA TYR A 82 -12.77 2.06 -15.72
C TYR A 82 -11.30 2.33 -15.37
N ARG A 83 -10.35 1.76 -16.11
CA ARG A 83 -8.92 1.87 -15.84
C ARG A 83 -8.44 3.31 -15.64
N SER A 84 -8.91 4.25 -16.48
CA SER A 84 -8.53 5.66 -16.35
C SER A 84 -8.97 6.28 -15.02
N ALA A 85 -10.16 5.95 -14.54
CA ALA A 85 -10.67 6.39 -13.24
C ALA A 85 -9.87 5.76 -12.09
N VAL A 86 -9.53 4.47 -12.21
CA VAL A 86 -8.66 3.76 -11.26
C VAL A 86 -7.29 4.43 -11.17
N ASP A 87 -6.63 4.62 -12.32
CA ASP A 87 -5.29 5.19 -12.39
C ASP A 87 -5.28 6.66 -11.89
N SER A 88 -6.33 7.43 -12.20
CA SER A 88 -6.48 8.81 -11.72
C SER A 88 -6.65 8.89 -10.20
N ALA A 89 -7.44 7.98 -9.59
CA ALA A 89 -7.65 7.97 -8.14
C ALA A 89 -6.35 7.64 -7.37
N PHE A 90 -5.56 6.69 -7.86
CA PHE A 90 -4.28 6.33 -7.21
C PHE A 90 -3.18 7.36 -7.44
N THR A 91 -3.06 7.91 -8.65
CA THR A 91 -2.02 8.91 -8.97
C THR A 91 -2.27 10.24 -8.25
N SER A 92 -3.52 10.67 -8.09
CA SER A 92 -3.86 11.87 -7.32
C SER A 92 -3.58 11.74 -5.82
N GLN A 93 -3.56 10.51 -5.30
CA GLN A 93 -3.37 10.22 -3.87
C GLN A 93 -2.05 9.50 -3.56
N GLN A 94 -1.07 9.55 -4.47
CA GLN A 94 0.20 8.85 -4.33
C GLN A 94 0.95 9.19 -3.03
N ALA A 95 0.99 10.47 -2.64
CA ALA A 95 1.71 10.91 -1.45
C ALA A 95 1.06 10.41 -0.14
N PRO A 96 -0.23 10.65 0.13
CA PRO A 96 -0.86 10.13 1.34
C PRO A 96 -0.93 8.61 1.37
N LEU A 97 -1.08 7.94 0.22
CA LEU A 97 -1.03 6.48 0.13
C LEU A 97 0.32 5.93 0.62
N TRP A 98 1.44 6.43 0.09
CA TRP A 98 2.76 5.91 0.44
C TRP A 98 3.17 6.26 1.87
N ILE A 99 2.74 7.41 2.39
CA ILE A 99 2.88 7.74 3.81
C ILE A 99 2.13 6.71 4.68
N ALA A 100 0.91 6.34 4.30
CA ALA A 100 0.13 5.31 4.99
C ALA A 100 0.78 3.94 4.92
N MET A 101 1.28 3.55 3.75
CA MET A 101 1.95 2.26 3.56
C MET A 101 3.22 2.15 4.40
N VAL A 102 4.08 3.17 4.38
CA VAL A 102 5.33 3.16 5.19
C VAL A 102 4.98 3.14 6.68
N THR A 103 4.06 3.98 7.14
CA THR A 103 3.62 4.01 8.54
C THR A 103 3.06 2.66 9.00
N LEU A 104 2.24 2.01 8.17
CA LEU A 104 1.73 0.67 8.43
C LEU A 104 2.86 -0.34 8.55
N LEU A 105 3.74 -0.40 7.55
CA LEU A 105 4.83 -1.37 7.53
C LEU A 105 5.73 -1.22 8.77
N THR A 106 6.07 0.00 9.15
CA THR A 106 7.10 0.24 10.15
C THR A 106 6.58 0.35 11.58
N ALA A 107 5.31 0.74 11.81
CA ALA A 107 4.81 1.03 13.15
C ALA A 107 3.52 0.29 13.52
N THR A 108 2.48 0.34 12.68
CA THR A 108 1.11 0.01 13.14
C THR A 108 0.55 -1.31 12.61
N CYS A 109 1.13 -1.93 11.58
CA CYS A 109 0.51 -3.10 10.94
C CYS A 109 0.62 -4.39 11.80
N PRO A 110 -0.50 -5.09 12.08
CA PRO A 110 -0.49 -6.40 12.72
C PRO A 110 0.27 -7.44 11.89
N THR A 111 1.05 -8.32 12.54
CA THR A 111 1.89 -9.32 11.87
C THR A 111 1.13 -10.27 10.95
N THR A 112 -0.15 -10.53 11.23
CA THR A 112 -1.02 -11.38 10.39
C THR A 112 -1.49 -10.69 9.11
N VAL A 113 -1.53 -9.35 9.08
CA VAL A 113 -1.96 -8.55 7.91
C VAL A 113 -0.75 -8.08 7.10
N LEU A 114 0.44 -8.09 7.71
CA LEU A 114 1.71 -7.69 7.09
C LEU A 114 1.95 -8.32 5.71
N PRO A 115 1.76 -9.64 5.48
CA PRO A 115 1.94 -10.22 4.14
C PRO A 115 1.03 -9.60 3.08
N THR A 116 -0.22 -9.27 3.44
CA THR A 116 -1.20 -8.66 2.54
C THR A 116 -0.85 -7.20 2.22
N VAL A 117 -0.28 -6.47 3.18
CA VAL A 117 0.23 -5.11 2.98
C VAL A 117 1.49 -5.12 2.10
N ILE A 118 2.39 -6.08 2.29
CA ILE A 118 3.58 -6.23 1.45
C ILE A 118 3.19 -6.53 0.01
N HIS A 119 2.22 -7.43 -0.20
CA HIS A 119 1.70 -7.71 -1.54
C HIS A 119 1.05 -6.47 -2.18
N LEU A 120 0.37 -5.62 -1.39
CA LEU A 120 -0.15 -4.35 -1.87
C LEU A 120 0.97 -3.38 -2.30
N ALA A 121 2.02 -3.25 -1.49
CA ALA A 121 3.17 -2.42 -1.83
C ALA A 121 3.82 -2.90 -3.14
N PHE A 122 3.98 -4.22 -3.30
CA PHE A 122 4.48 -4.83 -4.54
C PHE A 122 3.57 -4.54 -5.73
N ALA A 123 2.26 -4.74 -5.60
CA ALA A 123 1.29 -4.52 -6.67
C ALA A 123 1.25 -3.04 -7.11
N LEU A 124 1.31 -2.10 -6.16
CA LEU A 124 1.37 -0.67 -6.45
C LEU A 124 2.63 -0.29 -7.20
N MET A 125 3.79 -0.76 -6.73
CA MET A 125 5.08 -0.47 -7.36
C MET A 125 5.19 -1.07 -8.77
N THR A 126 4.74 -2.31 -8.96
CA THR A 126 4.80 -2.96 -10.28
C THR A 126 3.78 -2.38 -11.27
N THR A 127 2.64 -1.88 -10.77
CA THR A 127 1.59 -1.27 -11.61
C THR A 127 1.93 0.16 -12.01
N TYR A 128 2.34 0.99 -11.04
CA TYR A 128 2.48 2.44 -11.23
C TYR A 128 3.94 2.89 -11.31
N GLY A 129 4.88 2.08 -10.83
CA GLY A 129 6.33 2.22 -10.95
C GLY A 129 6.82 3.67 -10.92
N PRO A 130 7.33 4.21 -12.05
CA PRO A 130 7.93 5.54 -12.11
C PRO A 130 7.04 6.67 -11.57
N SER A 131 5.71 6.56 -11.71
CA SER A 131 4.80 7.59 -11.22
C SER A 131 4.79 7.68 -9.70
N MET A 132 4.94 6.55 -9.00
CA MET A 132 4.89 6.48 -7.55
C MET A 132 6.25 6.64 -6.85
N HIS A 133 7.37 6.52 -7.57
CA HIS A 133 8.72 6.66 -7.01
C HIS A 133 8.93 7.95 -6.19
N PRO A 134 8.50 9.15 -6.63
CA PRO A 134 8.67 10.37 -5.85
C PRO A 134 7.91 10.32 -4.52
N ALA A 135 6.72 9.72 -4.50
CA ALA A 135 5.91 9.56 -3.30
C ALA A 135 6.54 8.57 -2.31
N VAL A 136 7.11 7.46 -2.82
CA VAL A 136 7.86 6.49 -2.01
C VAL A 136 9.10 7.15 -1.40
N ALA A 137 9.87 7.88 -2.19
CA ALA A 137 11.05 8.61 -1.71
C ALA A 137 10.67 9.60 -0.61
N ASN A 138 9.59 10.36 -0.81
CA ASN A 138 9.09 11.29 0.20
C ASN A 138 8.65 10.57 1.49
N ALA A 139 7.95 9.45 1.38
CA ALA A 139 7.49 8.68 2.54
C ALA A 139 8.65 8.07 3.34
N LEU A 140 9.72 7.58 2.69
CA LEU A 140 10.88 6.99 3.38
C LEU A 140 11.84 8.05 3.93
N LEU A 141 12.12 9.10 3.15
CA LEU A 141 13.17 10.07 3.50
C LEU A 141 12.67 11.17 4.44
N ASN A 142 11.41 11.61 4.27
CA ASN A 142 10.91 12.83 4.91
C ASN A 142 9.91 12.58 6.04
N GLN A 143 9.51 11.33 6.30
CA GLN A 143 8.62 11.03 7.44
C GLN A 143 9.40 11.06 8.77
N PRO A 144 9.02 11.94 9.70
CA PRO A 144 9.53 11.89 11.06
C PRO A 144 8.86 10.68 11.76
N ASN A 145 9.67 9.81 12.34
CA ASN A 145 9.27 8.69 13.23
C ASN A 145 8.93 7.33 12.60
N ALA A 146 8.62 7.22 11.29
CA ALA A 146 8.32 5.92 10.69
C ALA A 146 9.56 4.98 10.68
N ASP A 147 10.76 5.54 10.51
CA ASP A 147 12.03 4.81 10.37
C ASP A 147 13.00 5.09 11.53
N ALA A 148 12.47 5.16 12.75
CA ALA A 148 13.19 5.66 13.93
C ALA A 148 14.58 5.06 14.21
N PRO A 149 14.93 3.80 13.84
CA PRO A 149 16.29 3.30 14.01
C PRO A 149 17.22 3.50 12.79
N LEU A 150 16.71 3.93 11.63
CA LEU A 150 17.50 3.99 10.40
C LEU A 150 18.11 5.38 10.15
N SER A 151 19.42 5.41 9.86
CA SER A 151 20.12 6.60 9.36
C SER A 151 19.62 7.01 7.98
N ILE A 152 19.79 8.29 7.62
CA ILE A 152 19.38 8.82 6.31
C ILE A 152 20.03 8.03 5.16
N GLY A 153 21.31 7.66 5.29
CA GLY A 153 22.01 6.85 4.29
C GLY A 153 21.41 5.45 4.11
N ASN A 154 20.94 4.81 5.19
CA ASN A 154 20.26 3.53 5.10
C ASN A 154 18.88 3.65 4.47
N ARG A 155 18.13 4.74 4.75
CA ARG A 155 16.84 5.01 4.11
C ARG A 155 16.98 5.22 2.60
N GLN A 156 18.03 5.91 2.16
CA GLN A 156 18.36 6.07 0.74
C GLN A 156 18.66 4.72 0.07
N ARG A 157 19.39 3.84 0.75
CA ARG A 157 19.65 2.48 0.25
C ARG A 157 18.38 1.63 0.18
N VAL A 158 17.51 1.69 1.19
CA VAL A 158 16.20 1.02 1.17
C VAL A 158 15.38 1.47 -0.03
N TYR A 159 15.30 2.78 -0.28
CA TYR A 159 14.64 3.32 -1.47
C TYR A 159 15.26 2.80 -2.76
N ALA A 160 16.59 2.84 -2.88
CA ALA A 160 17.29 2.37 -4.08
C ALA A 160 17.03 0.88 -4.35
N THR A 161 17.08 0.03 -3.31
CA THR A 161 16.81 -1.41 -3.41
C THR A 161 15.34 -1.69 -3.77
N LEU A 162 14.37 -0.95 -3.19
CA LEU A 162 12.96 -1.06 -3.58
C LEU A 162 12.73 -0.75 -5.05
N VAL A 163 13.35 0.34 -5.54
CA VAL A 163 13.25 0.73 -6.96
C VAL A 163 13.96 -0.29 -7.85
N GLN A 164 15.11 -0.84 -7.43
CA GLN A 164 15.85 -1.84 -8.19
C GLN A 164 15.01 -3.11 -8.43
N TYR A 165 14.36 -3.66 -7.40
CA TYR A 165 13.50 -4.84 -7.54
C TYR A 165 12.35 -4.61 -8.54
N VAL A 166 11.81 -3.41 -8.57
CA VAL A 166 10.67 -3.05 -9.44
C VAL A 166 11.15 -2.72 -10.86
N SER A 167 12.28 -2.02 -11.00
CA SER A 167 12.88 -1.67 -12.28
C SER A 167 13.36 -2.91 -13.05
N LEU A 168 13.91 -3.91 -12.36
CA LEU A 168 14.26 -5.21 -12.95
C LEU A 168 13.02 -5.93 -13.50
N LEU A 169 11.86 -5.76 -12.85
CA LEU A 169 10.58 -6.31 -13.29
C LEU A 169 10.03 -5.57 -14.53
N CYS A 170 10.12 -4.24 -14.56
CA CYS A 170 9.66 -3.43 -15.70
C CYS A 170 10.50 -3.62 -16.98
N CYS A 171 11.79 -3.96 -16.86
CA CYS A 171 12.66 -4.21 -18.02
C CYS A 171 12.50 -5.62 -18.61
N VAL A 172 11.85 -6.55 -17.89
CA VAL A 172 11.78 -7.96 -18.30
C VAL A 172 10.32 -8.35 -18.51
N CYS A 173 9.84 -8.18 -19.75
CA CYS A 173 8.57 -8.71 -20.25
C CYS A 173 8.60 -10.26 -20.36
N THR A 174 9.05 -11.00 -19.34
CA THR A 174 8.96 -12.46 -19.32
C THR A 174 8.35 -12.94 -18.01
N SER A 175 7.22 -13.62 -18.15
CA SER A 175 6.32 -14.11 -17.11
C SER A 175 6.93 -15.11 -16.10
N PHE A 176 8.21 -15.45 -16.24
CA PHE A 176 8.93 -16.43 -15.42
C PHE A 176 9.68 -15.81 -14.23
N THR A 177 9.95 -14.50 -14.24
CA THR A 177 10.74 -13.80 -13.20
C THR A 177 9.89 -13.24 -12.05
N THR A 178 8.58 -13.09 -12.25
CA THR A 178 7.66 -12.39 -11.35
C THR A 178 7.59 -13.01 -9.95
N ASN A 179 7.51 -14.35 -9.86
CA ASN A 179 7.40 -15.04 -8.57
C ASN A 179 8.70 -14.98 -7.74
N TYR A 180 9.86 -14.95 -8.40
CA TYR A 180 11.14 -14.93 -7.70
C TYR A 180 11.45 -13.54 -7.16
N GLU A 181 11.25 -12.51 -7.97
CA GLU A 181 11.44 -11.11 -7.56
C GLU A 181 10.38 -10.67 -6.54
N GLU A 182 9.12 -11.14 -6.65
CA GLU A 182 8.11 -10.92 -5.61
C GLU A 182 8.52 -11.53 -4.26
N ARG A 183 9.14 -12.72 -4.27
CA ARG A 183 9.66 -13.35 -3.04
C ARG A 183 10.81 -12.56 -2.43
N LYS A 184 11.74 -12.07 -3.26
CA LYS A 184 12.85 -11.20 -2.80
C LYS A 184 12.32 -9.89 -2.22
N PHE A 185 11.44 -9.21 -2.94
CA PHE A 185 10.77 -8.01 -2.46
C PHE A 185 10.04 -8.27 -1.13
N THR A 186 9.31 -9.38 -1.04
CA THR A 186 8.57 -9.75 0.17
C THR A 186 9.50 -10.00 1.35
N ALA A 187 10.61 -10.72 1.13
CA ALA A 187 11.62 -10.95 2.17
C ALA A 187 12.24 -9.63 2.63
N PHE A 188 12.66 -8.78 1.69
CA PHE A 188 13.25 -7.48 1.96
C PHE A 188 12.31 -6.56 2.76
N VAL A 189 11.07 -6.37 2.32
CA VAL A 189 10.11 -5.49 3.00
C VAL A 189 9.74 -6.03 4.38
N LYS A 190 9.68 -7.36 4.53
CA LYS A 190 9.46 -8.00 5.83
C LYS A 190 10.60 -7.72 6.80
N ASP A 191 11.85 -7.85 6.35
CA ASP A 191 13.03 -7.56 7.18
C ASP A 191 13.12 -6.07 7.51
N TYR A 192 12.81 -5.20 6.54
CA TYR A 192 12.72 -3.75 6.74
C TYR A 192 11.69 -3.37 7.80
N ALA A 193 10.47 -3.94 7.72
CA ALA A 193 9.44 -3.73 8.72
C ALA A 193 9.91 -4.16 10.12
N LYS A 194 10.55 -5.32 10.23
CA LYS A 194 11.09 -5.83 11.50
C LYS A 194 12.21 -4.96 12.07
N VAL A 195 13.13 -4.47 11.23
CA VAL A 195 14.19 -3.56 11.68
C VAL A 195 13.59 -2.25 12.20
N CYS A 196 12.60 -1.68 11.50
CA CYS A 196 11.95 -0.45 11.95
C CYS A 196 11.21 -0.63 13.28
N ARG A 197 10.62 -1.82 13.49
CA ARG A 197 9.97 -2.24 14.74
C ARG A 197 10.95 -2.64 15.85
N LYS A 198 12.26 -2.58 15.61
CA LYS A 198 13.33 -3.00 16.53
C LYS A 198 13.27 -4.50 16.89
N GLU A 199 12.69 -5.32 16.01
CA GLU A 199 12.64 -6.78 16.14
C GLU A 199 13.89 -7.45 15.55
N LEU A 200 14.61 -6.78 14.65
CA LEU A 200 15.86 -7.24 14.03
C LEU A 200 16.93 -6.13 14.01
N PRO A 201 18.22 -6.48 14.08
CA PRO A 201 19.30 -5.53 13.88
C PRO A 201 19.39 -5.05 12.42
N VAL A 202 19.91 -3.83 12.23
CA VAL A 202 20.06 -3.17 10.92
C VAL A 202 20.95 -3.95 9.95
N GLU A 203 21.88 -4.77 10.46
CA GLU A 203 22.80 -5.61 9.67
C GLU A 203 22.07 -6.53 8.69
N HIS A 204 20.90 -7.06 9.06
CA HIS A 204 20.10 -7.89 8.16
C HIS A 204 19.60 -7.17 6.91
N LEU A 205 19.49 -5.83 6.94
CA LEU A 205 19.16 -5.07 5.73
C LEU A 205 20.35 -4.90 4.80
N VAL A 206 21.57 -4.92 5.34
CA VAL A 206 22.79 -4.76 4.57
C VAL A 206 23.02 -5.94 3.65
N ASP A 207 22.65 -7.15 4.08
CA ASP A 207 22.69 -8.36 3.25
C ASP A 207 21.87 -8.21 1.95
N HIS A 208 20.77 -7.47 1.99
CA HIS A 208 19.94 -7.20 0.82
C HIS A 208 20.49 -6.08 -0.09
N PHE A 209 21.42 -5.25 0.40
CA PHE A 209 22.01 -4.15 -0.39
C PHE A 209 23.16 -4.61 -1.30
N VAL A 210 23.67 -5.83 -1.11
CA VAL A 210 24.85 -6.38 -1.81
C VAL A 210 24.46 -7.35 -2.93
N ALA A 211 23.17 -7.71 -3.03
CA ALA A 211 22.62 -8.63 -4.04
C ALA A 211 22.13 -7.91 -5.31
#